data_AF-A0A6G0VSD0-F1
#
_entry.id   AF-A0A6G0VSD0-F1
#
_cell.length_a   1.000
_cell.length_b   1.000
_cell.length_c   1.000
_cell.angle_alpha   90.00
_cell.angle_beta   90.00
_cell.angle_gamma   90.00
#
_symmetry.space_group_name_H-M   'P 1'
#
loop_
_entity.id
_entity.type
_entity.pdbx_description
1 polymer ?
#
loop_
_entity_poly.entity_id
_entity_poly.type
_entity_poly.pdbx_seq_one_letter_code
_entity_poly.pdbx_strand_id
1 'polypeptide(L)'
;AISKKGAPIHNCWAFIDGTARPICRPTQNQQEYFSGHKRHHCLKYQSVLTPDGMIVNLRGPYNGRRHDAGMLRDTELYSELMQIAVHGDKKYIIYGDPAYPMSELILKPYCNRILTPEQIAFNKAMSSVRQAVEWGFGKVITDFAFLDFKKNQKILLQEVSNMYMTGVILSNCLTCLYGGQTSSYFSTVPPTLEEYLNI
;
A
#
# COMPACT_ATOMS: atom_id res chain seq x y z
N ALA A 1 0.86 -17.77 1.71
CA ALA A 1 -0.31 -17.46 0.85
C ALA A 1 0.11 -17.01 -0.55
N ILE A 2 0.94 -15.97 -0.66
CA ILE A 2 1.39 -15.39 -1.94
C ILE A 2 1.99 -16.41 -2.91
N SER A 3 2.96 -17.23 -2.45
CA SER A 3 3.56 -18.27 -3.30
C SER A 3 2.57 -19.32 -3.83
N LYS A 4 1.53 -19.66 -3.05
CA LYS A 4 0.48 -20.60 -3.49
C LYS A 4 -0.35 -20.06 -4.67
N LYS A 5 -0.27 -18.75 -4.96
CA LYS A 5 -0.92 -18.11 -6.12
C LYS A 5 0.02 -17.89 -7.29
N GLY A 6 1.13 -18.64 -7.34
CA GLY A 6 2.06 -18.63 -8.47
C GLY A 6 3.19 -17.61 -8.36
N ALA A 7 3.33 -16.93 -7.22
CA ALA A 7 4.46 -16.05 -7.00
C ALA A 7 5.76 -16.87 -6.80
N PRO A 8 6.85 -16.52 -7.51
CA PRO A 8 8.14 -17.22 -7.40
C PRO A 8 8.86 -16.98 -6.06
N ILE A 9 8.39 -16.04 -5.24
CA ILE A 9 8.98 -15.73 -3.93
C ILE A 9 8.20 -16.43 -2.81
N HIS A 10 8.89 -17.28 -2.03
CA HIS A 10 8.28 -18.10 -0.99
C HIS A 10 8.14 -17.39 0.37
N ASN A 11 9.00 -16.42 0.66
CA ASN A 11 9.07 -15.69 1.93
C ASN A 11 8.48 -14.26 1.85
N CYS A 12 7.74 -13.94 0.79
CA CYS A 12 7.02 -12.68 0.69
C CYS A 12 5.77 -12.74 1.58
N TRP A 13 5.62 -11.79 2.50
CA TRP A 13 4.48 -11.74 3.43
C TRP A 13 3.53 -10.57 3.20
N ALA A 14 3.95 -9.51 2.53
CA ALA A 14 3.12 -8.35 2.23
C ALA A 14 3.61 -7.58 1.01
N PHE A 15 2.78 -6.65 0.54
CA PHE A 15 3.09 -5.76 -0.56
C PHE A 15 3.11 -4.31 -0.09
N ILE A 16 4.10 -3.54 -0.52
CA ILE A 16 4.18 -2.10 -0.26
C ILE A 16 3.82 -1.32 -1.53
N ASP A 17 2.98 -0.30 -1.38
CA ASP A 17 2.68 0.58 -2.50
C ASP A 17 2.29 1.99 -2.07
N GLY A 18 2.47 2.92 -3.01
CA GLY A 18 2.00 4.29 -2.88
C GLY A 18 0.57 4.45 -3.41
N THR A 19 -0.23 5.30 -2.78
CA THR A 19 -1.55 5.70 -3.29
C THR A 19 -1.69 7.21 -3.27
N ALA A 20 -2.32 7.76 -4.30
CA ALA A 20 -2.59 9.19 -4.41
C ALA A 20 -4.10 9.41 -4.25
N ARG A 21 -4.49 10.21 -3.25
CA ARG A 21 -5.87 10.63 -3.01
C ARG A 21 -6.10 12.03 -3.59
N PRO A 22 -6.96 12.17 -4.62
CA PRO A 22 -7.22 13.46 -5.25
C PRO A 22 -7.78 14.48 -4.26
N ILE A 23 -7.29 15.72 -4.32
CA ILE A 23 -7.82 16.83 -3.53
C ILE A 23 -8.31 17.98 -4.42
N CYS A 24 -9.12 18.86 -3.83
CA CYS A 24 -9.38 20.18 -4.41
C CYS A 24 -8.06 20.92 -4.60
N ARG A 25 -7.97 21.71 -5.67
CA ARG A 25 -6.84 22.62 -5.86
C ARG A 25 -6.82 23.59 -4.67
N PRO A 26 -5.78 23.55 -3.81
CA PRO A 26 -5.72 24.48 -2.70
C PRO A 26 -5.36 25.87 -3.20
N THR A 27 -5.77 26.90 -2.47
CA THR A 27 -5.46 28.29 -2.78
C THR A 27 -4.05 28.68 -2.33
N GLN A 28 -3.49 27.97 -1.35
CA GLN A 28 -2.14 28.15 -0.81
C GLN A 28 -1.25 26.96 -1.19
N ASN A 29 0.05 27.21 -1.43
CA ASN A 29 1.07 26.19 -1.69
C ASN A 29 0.68 25.08 -2.70
N GLN A 30 -0.19 25.40 -3.68
CA GLN A 30 -0.77 24.43 -4.62
C GLN A 30 0.25 23.57 -5.36
N GLN A 31 1.42 24.16 -5.59
CA GLN A 31 2.54 23.54 -6.24
C GLN A 31 2.98 22.27 -5.52
N GLU A 32 3.03 22.28 -4.20
CA GLU A 32 3.43 21.14 -3.37
C GLU A 32 2.52 19.93 -3.55
N TYR A 33 1.22 20.18 -3.73
CA TYR A 33 0.21 19.15 -3.84
C TYR A 33 0.01 18.63 -5.26
N PHE A 34 0.56 19.29 -6.29
CA PHE A 34 0.42 18.87 -7.66
C PHE A 34 1.36 17.70 -7.99
N SER A 35 0.79 16.55 -8.39
CA SER A 35 1.57 15.42 -8.90
C SER A 35 1.74 15.52 -10.40
N GLY A 36 2.99 15.62 -10.89
CA GLY A 36 3.29 15.64 -12.32
C GLY A 36 2.90 14.33 -13.03
N HIS A 37 3.03 13.19 -12.34
CA HIS A 37 2.65 11.88 -12.87
C HIS A 37 1.14 11.69 -12.99
N LYS A 38 0.37 12.08 -11.96
CA LYS A 38 -1.10 11.96 -11.97
C LYS A 38 -1.82 13.15 -12.65
N ARG A 39 -1.11 14.26 -12.87
CA ARG A 39 -1.60 15.52 -13.47
C ARG A 39 -2.77 16.16 -12.71
N HIS A 40 -2.82 15.99 -11.39
CA HIS A 40 -3.77 16.67 -10.52
C HIS A 40 -3.20 16.89 -9.11
N HIS A 41 -3.91 17.69 -8.30
CA HIS A 41 -3.57 17.88 -6.89
C HIS A 41 -3.99 16.64 -6.09
N CYS A 42 -3.12 16.14 -5.22
CA CYS A 42 -3.37 14.99 -4.38
C CYS A 42 -2.52 15.00 -3.12
N LEU A 43 -2.98 14.25 -2.12
CA LEU A 43 -2.14 13.77 -1.03
C LEU A 43 -1.69 12.35 -1.35
N LYS A 44 -0.46 12.00 -1.01
CA LYS A 44 0.07 10.66 -1.17
C LYS A 44 0.16 9.94 0.17
N TYR A 45 -0.02 8.64 0.13
CA TYR A 45 0.17 7.74 1.27
C TYR A 45 0.98 6.54 0.82
N GLN A 46 1.75 5.97 1.74
CA GLN A 46 2.41 4.69 1.56
C GLN A 46 1.72 3.68 2.45
N SER A 47 1.51 2.47 1.94
CA SER A 47 0.82 1.44 2.69
C SER A 47 1.47 0.07 2.49
N VAL A 48 1.40 -0.76 3.53
CA VAL A 48 1.69 -2.19 3.45
C VAL A 48 0.38 -2.97 3.55
N LEU A 49 0.11 -3.81 2.54
CA LEU A 49 -1.07 -4.67 2.48
C LEU A 49 -0.68 -6.14 2.60
N THR A 50 -1.32 -6.86 3.51
CA THR A 50 -1.12 -8.30 3.73
C THR A 50 -2.14 -9.15 2.94
N PRO A 51 -1.85 -10.45 2.70
CA PRO A 51 -2.71 -11.34 1.93
C PRO A 51 -4.12 -11.55 2.50
N ASP A 52 -4.31 -11.37 3.80
CA ASP A 52 -5.63 -11.33 4.46
C ASP A 52 -6.41 -10.05 4.18
N GLY A 53 -5.88 -9.13 3.37
CA GLY A 53 -6.56 -7.89 3.00
C GLY A 53 -6.40 -6.76 3.99
N MET A 54 -5.59 -6.94 5.04
CA MET A 54 -5.35 -5.90 6.05
C MET A 54 -4.32 -4.88 5.56
N ILE A 55 -4.63 -3.60 5.76
CA ILE A 55 -3.64 -2.53 5.67
C ILE A 55 -2.96 -2.40 7.03
N VAL A 56 -1.78 -2.99 7.17
CA VAL A 56 -1.07 -3.11 8.47
C VAL A 56 -0.15 -1.92 8.77
N ASN A 57 0.14 -1.11 7.76
CA ASN A 57 0.92 0.12 7.91
C ASN A 57 0.41 1.14 6.92
N LEU A 58 0.18 2.37 7.37
CA LEU A 58 -0.22 3.51 6.55
C LEU A 58 0.57 4.75 7.01
N ARG A 59 1.36 5.32 6.08
CA ARG A 59 2.18 6.51 6.32
C ARG A 59 1.76 7.63 5.39
N GLY A 60 1.81 8.86 5.90
CA GLY A 60 1.37 10.07 5.21
C GLY A 60 0.56 10.97 6.14
N PRO A 61 -0.05 12.04 5.60
CA PRO A 61 -0.05 12.42 4.19
C PRO A 61 1.32 12.95 3.74
N TYR A 62 1.65 12.71 2.48
CA TYR A 62 2.78 13.34 1.79
C TYR A 62 2.29 14.26 0.69
N ASN A 63 3.04 15.33 0.43
CA ASN A 63 2.80 16.24 -0.67
C ASN A 63 2.77 15.49 -2.02
N GLY A 64 1.86 15.87 -2.93
CA GLY A 64 1.64 15.18 -4.22
C GLY A 64 2.88 15.09 -5.14
N ARG A 65 3.87 15.97 -4.95
CA ARG A 65 5.18 15.93 -5.63
C ARG A 65 6.11 14.81 -5.14
N ARG A 66 5.89 14.26 -3.95
CA ARG A 66 6.80 13.27 -3.36
C ARG A 66 6.79 11.98 -4.17
N HIS A 67 7.97 11.41 -4.39
CA HIS A 67 8.13 10.09 -5.00
C HIS A 67 8.08 9.00 -3.93
N ASP A 68 7.70 7.79 -4.33
CA ASP A 68 7.44 6.67 -3.42
C ASP A 68 8.73 6.22 -2.70
N ALA A 69 9.88 6.23 -3.39
CA ALA A 69 11.19 6.09 -2.75
C ALA A 69 11.49 7.18 -1.70
N GLY A 70 11.04 8.41 -1.96
CA GLY A 70 11.18 9.53 -1.01
C GLY A 70 10.33 9.30 0.24
N MET A 71 9.07 8.88 0.05
CA MET A 71 8.19 8.54 1.15
C MET A 71 8.80 7.42 2.01
N LEU A 72 9.34 6.35 1.41
CA LEU A 72 9.99 5.28 2.19
C LEU A 72 11.17 5.79 3.03
N ARG A 73 12.02 6.68 2.49
CA ARG A 73 13.13 7.26 3.25
C ARG A 73 12.66 8.14 4.41
N ASP A 74 11.53 8.81 4.25
CA ASP A 74 10.91 9.65 5.28
C ASP A 74 10.17 8.80 6.34
N THR A 75 10.03 7.49 6.13
CA THR A 75 9.41 6.56 7.09
C THR A 75 10.45 5.74 7.86
N GLU A 76 10.08 5.31 9.06
CA GLU A 76 10.84 4.31 9.84
C GLU A 76 10.52 2.87 9.43
N LEU A 77 9.76 2.66 8.33
CA LEU A 77 9.26 1.34 7.93
C LEU A 77 10.40 0.33 7.75
N TYR A 78 11.53 0.71 7.16
CA TYR A 78 12.64 -0.22 7.00
C TYR A 78 13.21 -0.67 8.37
N SER A 79 13.34 0.26 9.32
CA SER A 79 13.79 -0.05 10.68
C SER A 79 12.81 -0.95 11.42
N GLU A 80 11.51 -0.68 11.28
CA GLU A 80 10.43 -1.54 11.81
C GLU A 80 10.51 -2.95 11.21
N LEU A 81 10.69 -3.05 9.89
CA LEU A 81 10.85 -4.33 9.21
C LEU A 81 12.05 -5.12 9.75
N MET A 82 13.19 -4.47 10.01
CA MET A 82 14.35 -5.17 10.58
C MET A 82 14.06 -5.81 11.94
N GLN A 83 13.14 -5.23 12.73
CA GLN A 83 12.77 -5.77 14.03
C GLN A 83 11.80 -6.96 13.94
N ILE A 84 10.95 -7.00 12.91
CA ILE A 84 9.86 -8.00 12.80
C ILE A 84 10.06 -9.05 11.69
N ALA A 85 10.98 -8.82 10.76
CA ALA A 85 11.13 -9.65 9.56
C ALA A 85 11.74 -11.03 9.83
N VAL A 86 12.39 -11.23 10.98
CA VAL A 86 13.00 -12.51 11.34
C VAL A 86 12.12 -13.24 12.34
N HIS A 87 11.68 -14.43 11.97
CA HIS A 87 10.89 -15.31 12.84
C HIS A 87 11.51 -16.72 12.83
N GLY A 88 12.21 -17.06 13.92
CA GLY A 88 13.09 -18.23 13.96
C GLY A 88 14.19 -18.12 12.91
N ASP A 89 14.42 -19.19 12.14
CA ASP A 89 15.43 -19.22 11.07
C ASP A 89 14.93 -18.60 9.75
N LYS A 90 13.71 -18.06 9.71
CA LYS A 90 13.10 -17.54 8.50
C LYS A 90 13.16 -16.02 8.47
N LYS A 91 13.62 -15.49 7.34
CA LYS A 91 13.59 -14.06 7.02
C LYS A 91 12.50 -13.79 6.00
N TYR A 92 11.60 -12.89 6.33
CA TYR A 92 10.46 -12.50 5.52
C TYR A 92 10.69 -11.16 4.85
N ILE A 93 10.19 -11.00 3.63
CA ILE A 93 10.36 -9.78 2.83
C ILE A 93 9.00 -9.21 2.40
N ILE A 94 8.98 -7.93 2.08
CA ILE A 94 7.85 -7.30 1.38
C ILE A 94 8.22 -7.00 -0.07
N TYR A 95 7.21 -6.91 -0.92
CA TYR A 95 7.41 -6.66 -2.35
C TYR A 95 6.76 -5.35 -2.79
N GLY A 96 7.56 -4.45 -3.36
CA GLY A 96 7.16 -3.12 -3.79
C GLY A 96 7.00 -2.97 -5.30
N ASP A 97 6.54 -1.80 -5.71
CA ASP A 97 6.60 -1.37 -7.12
C ASP A 97 8.06 -1.06 -7.55
N PRO A 98 8.32 -0.82 -8.85
CA PRO A 98 9.65 -0.48 -9.34
C PRO A 98 10.24 0.82 -8.76
N ALA A 99 9.39 1.73 -8.26
CA ALA A 99 9.79 3.03 -7.73
C ALA A 99 10.43 2.92 -6.34
N TYR A 100 10.21 1.83 -5.60
CA TYR A 100 10.92 1.58 -4.34
C TYR A 100 12.40 1.22 -4.54
N PRO A 101 13.31 1.58 -3.62
CA PRO A 101 14.66 1.07 -3.62
C PRO A 101 14.66 -0.44 -3.26
N MET A 102 15.56 -1.19 -3.89
CA MET A 102 15.78 -2.60 -3.52
C MET A 102 16.65 -2.66 -2.28
N SER A 103 16.29 -3.51 -1.32
CA SER A 103 17.03 -3.77 -0.10
C SER A 103 16.85 -5.23 0.32
N GLU A 104 17.46 -5.62 1.44
CA GLU A 104 17.40 -7.00 1.92
C GLU A 104 15.97 -7.44 2.30
N LEU A 105 15.14 -6.49 2.77
CA LEU A 105 13.76 -6.74 3.23
C LEU A 105 12.70 -6.27 2.25
N ILE A 106 13.08 -5.49 1.22
CA ILE A 106 12.17 -4.94 0.22
C ILE A 106 12.66 -5.33 -1.18
N LEU A 107 11.93 -6.25 -1.80
CA LEU A 107 12.17 -6.67 -3.17
C LEU A 107 11.26 -5.90 -4.13
N LYS A 108 11.66 -5.85 -5.41
CA LYS A 108 10.91 -5.16 -6.47
C LYS A 108 11.09 -5.86 -7.82
N PRO A 109 10.31 -5.50 -8.85
CA PRO A 109 10.49 -6.07 -10.19
C PRO A 109 11.89 -5.80 -10.75
N TYR A 110 12.39 -6.73 -11.56
CA TYR A 110 13.59 -6.48 -12.36
C TYR A 110 13.35 -5.31 -13.32
N CYS A 111 14.23 -4.32 -13.31
CA CYS A 111 14.10 -3.08 -14.08
C CYS A 111 15.30 -2.81 -14.99
N ASN A 112 16.03 -3.85 -15.40
CA ASN A 112 17.15 -3.73 -16.33
C ASN A 112 16.67 -3.30 -17.72
N ARG A 113 17.55 -2.64 -18.51
CA ARG A 113 17.21 -2.18 -19.87
C ARG A 113 16.78 -3.31 -20.80
N ILE A 114 17.38 -4.49 -20.63
CA ILE A 114 17.04 -5.72 -21.35
C ILE A 114 16.79 -6.76 -20.27
N LEU A 115 15.56 -7.28 -20.22
CA LEU A 115 15.17 -8.35 -19.29
C LEU A 115 15.33 -9.69 -19.98
N THR A 116 15.84 -10.68 -19.24
CA THR A 116 15.84 -12.07 -19.72
C THR A 116 14.42 -12.64 -19.72
N PRO A 117 14.13 -13.69 -20.49
CA PRO A 117 12.83 -14.36 -20.45
C PRO A 117 12.41 -14.77 -19.02
N GLU A 118 13.36 -15.20 -18.20
CA GLU A 118 13.12 -15.58 -16.79
C GLU A 118 12.74 -14.36 -15.94
N GLN A 119 13.42 -13.22 -16.12
CA GLN A 119 13.09 -11.98 -15.43
C GLN A 119 11.71 -11.44 -15.83
N ILE A 120 11.33 -11.58 -17.10
CA ILE A 120 10.00 -11.22 -17.60
C ILE A 120 8.94 -12.12 -16.96
N ALA A 121 9.17 -13.44 -16.95
CA ALA A 121 8.27 -14.41 -16.32
C ALA A 121 8.12 -14.13 -14.81
N PHE A 122 9.22 -13.84 -14.12
CA PHE A 122 9.23 -13.46 -12.71
C PHE A 122 8.40 -12.20 -12.46
N ASN A 123 8.66 -11.13 -13.22
CA ASN A 123 7.93 -9.86 -13.07
C ASN A 123 6.44 -10.04 -13.34
N LYS A 124 6.07 -10.83 -14.36
CA LYS A 124 4.67 -11.14 -14.68
C LYS A 124 3.98 -11.87 -13.53
N ALA A 125 4.63 -12.90 -12.98
CA ALA A 125 4.08 -13.67 -11.87
C ALA A 125 3.92 -12.81 -10.60
N MET A 126 4.93 -12.00 -10.25
CA MET A 126 4.85 -11.10 -9.11
C MET A 126 3.82 -9.99 -9.30
N SER A 127 3.70 -9.41 -10.50
CA SER A 127 2.70 -8.38 -10.79
C SER A 127 1.28 -8.92 -10.65
N SER A 128 1.03 -10.18 -11.02
CA SER A 128 -0.29 -10.81 -10.91
C SER A 128 -0.75 -10.99 -9.46
N VAL A 129 0.15 -11.19 -8.50
CA VAL A 129 -0.24 -11.26 -7.09
C VAL A 129 -0.26 -9.86 -6.44
N ARG A 130 0.59 -8.94 -6.90
CA ARG A 130 0.69 -7.56 -6.37
C ARG A 130 -0.54 -6.71 -6.66
N GLN A 131 -1.33 -7.05 -7.69
CA GLN A 131 -2.61 -6.37 -7.99
C GLN A 131 -3.56 -6.32 -6.78
N ALA A 132 -3.37 -7.19 -5.79
CA ALA A 132 -4.08 -7.15 -4.52
C ALA A 132 -3.97 -5.82 -3.78
N VAL A 133 -2.86 -5.08 -3.94
CA VAL A 133 -2.71 -3.75 -3.34
C VAL A 133 -3.73 -2.75 -3.89
N GLU A 134 -3.98 -2.81 -5.20
CA GLU A 134 -4.98 -1.97 -5.84
C GLU A 134 -6.39 -2.29 -5.32
N TRP A 135 -6.68 -3.57 -5.05
CA TRP A 135 -7.94 -3.98 -4.41
C TRP A 135 -8.06 -3.44 -2.98
N GLY A 136 -6.99 -3.46 -2.19
CA GLY A 136 -6.98 -2.89 -0.84
C GLY A 136 -7.30 -1.40 -0.84
N PHE A 137 -6.62 -0.62 -1.70
CA PHE A 137 -6.92 0.81 -1.82
C PHE A 137 -8.30 1.09 -2.40
N GLY A 138 -8.73 0.29 -3.38
CA GLY A 138 -10.05 0.38 -3.98
C GLY A 138 -11.16 0.09 -2.96
N LYS A 139 -10.96 -0.87 -2.06
CA LYS A 139 -11.91 -1.21 -1.00
C LYS A 139 -12.16 -0.02 -0.08
N VAL A 140 -11.12 0.67 0.39
CA VAL A 140 -11.26 1.83 1.30
C VAL A 140 -12.17 2.91 0.70
N ILE A 141 -11.98 3.25 -0.58
CA ILE A 141 -12.82 4.26 -1.25
C ILE A 141 -14.18 3.71 -1.68
N THR A 142 -14.34 2.40 -1.79
CA THR A 142 -15.66 1.78 -2.06
C THR A 142 -16.50 1.77 -0.79
N ASP A 143 -15.91 1.38 0.34
CA ASP A 143 -16.56 1.39 1.66
C ASP A 143 -16.93 2.83 2.07
N PHE A 144 -16.06 3.80 1.76
CA PHE A 144 -16.22 5.20 2.14
C PHE A 144 -16.07 6.14 0.94
N ALA A 145 -17.07 6.13 0.05
CA ALA A 145 -17.08 6.88 -1.22
C ALA A 145 -16.78 8.38 -1.08
N PHE A 146 -17.10 9.00 0.07
CA PHE A 146 -16.79 10.41 0.31
C PHE A 146 -15.28 10.71 0.30
N LEU A 147 -14.42 9.72 0.57
CA LEU A 147 -12.96 9.85 0.54
C LEU A 147 -12.41 10.04 -0.88
N ASP A 148 -13.15 9.63 -1.91
CA ASP A 148 -12.77 9.82 -3.32
C ASP A 148 -13.46 11.02 -3.97
N PHE A 149 -14.38 11.67 -3.24
CA PHE A 149 -15.07 12.85 -3.75
C PHE A 149 -14.18 14.10 -3.71
N LYS A 150 -13.31 14.24 -4.71
CA LYS A 150 -12.31 15.31 -4.87
C LYS A 150 -12.82 16.71 -4.53
N LYS A 151 -14.04 17.07 -4.96
CA LYS A 151 -14.63 18.40 -4.73
C LYS A 151 -14.84 18.73 -3.24
N ASN A 152 -14.91 17.70 -2.39
CA ASN A 152 -15.05 17.79 -0.94
C ASN A 152 -13.74 17.49 -0.18
N GLN A 153 -12.63 17.27 -0.89
CA GLN A 153 -11.33 17.04 -0.26
C GLN A 153 -10.55 18.36 -0.19
N LYS A 154 -10.94 19.23 0.76
CA LYS A 154 -10.42 20.60 0.90
C LYS A 154 -9.45 20.70 2.09
N ILE A 155 -8.16 20.53 1.83
CA ILE A 155 -7.11 20.47 2.87
C ILE A 155 -6.99 21.70 3.78
N LEU A 156 -7.52 22.86 3.36
CA LEU A 156 -7.51 24.10 4.17
C LEU A 156 -8.78 24.28 5.01
N LEU A 157 -9.78 23.42 4.83
CA LEU A 157 -11.10 23.51 5.50
C LEU A 157 -11.46 22.24 6.28
N GLN A 158 -10.77 21.14 6.01
CA GLN A 158 -11.08 19.82 6.55
C GLN A 158 -9.79 19.03 6.78
N GLU A 159 -9.83 18.17 7.78
CA GLU A 159 -8.76 17.20 8.09
C GLU A 159 -8.80 16.00 7.14
N VAL A 160 -8.62 16.28 5.84
CA VAL A 160 -8.64 15.29 4.74
C VAL A 160 -7.73 14.09 5.04
N SER A 161 -6.60 14.36 5.66
CA SER A 161 -5.60 13.36 6.04
C SER A 161 -6.15 12.36 7.06
N ASN A 162 -6.70 12.87 8.17
CA ASN A 162 -7.28 12.06 9.22
C ASN A 162 -8.52 11.32 8.74
N MET A 163 -9.31 11.91 7.85
CA MET A 163 -10.45 11.24 7.21
C MET A 163 -10.00 9.98 6.46
N TYR A 164 -8.93 10.06 5.66
CA TYR A 164 -8.45 8.89 4.92
C TYR A 164 -7.87 7.83 5.85
N MET A 165 -7.05 8.23 6.83
CA MET A 165 -6.48 7.29 7.82
C MET A 165 -7.56 6.57 8.62
N THR A 166 -8.60 7.31 9.04
CA THR A 166 -9.77 6.74 9.71
C THR A 166 -10.53 5.77 8.81
N GLY A 167 -10.73 6.13 7.54
CA GLY A 167 -11.33 5.25 6.55
C GLY A 167 -10.58 3.94 6.37
N VAL A 168 -9.24 3.96 6.43
CA VAL A 168 -8.42 2.74 6.38
C VAL A 168 -8.64 1.86 7.61
N ILE A 169 -8.63 2.43 8.82
CA ILE A 169 -8.90 1.69 10.07
C ILE A 169 -10.30 1.05 10.02
N LEU A 170 -11.32 1.82 9.63
CA LEU A 170 -12.68 1.29 9.53
C LEU A 170 -12.81 0.22 8.43
N SER A 171 -12.11 0.36 7.30
CA SER A 171 -12.10 -0.64 6.22
C SER A 171 -11.40 -1.94 6.67
N ASN A 172 -10.36 -1.84 7.49
CA ASN A 172 -9.76 -2.98 8.18
C ASN A 172 -10.76 -3.67 9.13
N CYS A 173 -11.52 -2.91 9.93
CA CYS A 173 -12.57 -3.48 10.78
C CYS A 173 -13.63 -4.25 9.96
N LEU A 174 -14.07 -3.68 8.83
CA LEU A 174 -14.98 -4.36 7.91
C LEU A 174 -14.35 -5.62 7.31
N THR A 175 -13.04 -5.62 7.06
CA THR A 175 -12.30 -6.80 6.59
C THR A 175 -12.21 -7.88 7.66
N CYS A 176 -12.04 -7.51 8.94
CA CYS A 176 -12.08 -8.47 10.06
C CYS A 176 -13.46 -9.14 10.18
N LEU A 177 -14.54 -8.36 10.03
CA LEU A 177 -15.91 -8.86 10.18
C LEU A 177 -16.41 -9.69 9.00
N TYR A 178 -16.05 -9.31 7.77
CA TYR A 178 -16.67 -9.83 6.56
C TYR A 178 -15.68 -10.40 5.53
N GLY A 179 -14.37 -10.28 5.79
CA GLY A 179 -13.34 -10.54 4.79
C GLY A 179 -13.35 -9.53 3.65
N GLY A 180 -12.76 -9.93 2.53
CA GLY A 180 -12.69 -9.10 1.33
C GLY A 180 -12.05 -9.82 0.15
N GLN A 181 -12.08 -9.18 -1.01
CA GLN A 181 -11.56 -9.74 -2.26
C GLN A 181 -10.11 -10.27 -2.11
N THR A 182 -9.25 -9.55 -1.41
CA THR A 182 -7.85 -9.94 -1.18
C THR A 182 -7.75 -11.22 -0.34
N SER A 183 -8.43 -11.30 0.81
CA SER A 183 -8.47 -12.49 1.66
C SER A 183 -9.01 -13.73 0.93
N SER A 184 -10.08 -13.57 0.16
CA SER A 184 -10.66 -14.64 -0.66
C SER A 184 -9.69 -15.10 -1.75
N TYR A 185 -9.05 -14.15 -2.44
CA TYR A 185 -8.08 -14.45 -3.49
C TYR A 185 -6.89 -15.24 -2.95
N PHE A 186 -6.35 -14.87 -1.78
CA PHE A 186 -5.20 -15.56 -1.18
C PHE A 186 -5.56 -16.75 -0.29
N SER A 187 -6.85 -16.98 -0.06
CA SER A 187 -7.37 -18.04 0.81
C SER A 187 -6.79 -17.92 2.23
N THR A 188 -6.84 -16.71 2.77
CA THR A 188 -6.37 -16.33 4.11
C THR A 188 -7.54 -15.80 4.93
N VAL A 189 -7.49 -16.06 6.23
CA VAL A 189 -8.50 -15.58 7.18
C VAL A 189 -7.94 -14.31 7.83
N PRO A 190 -8.64 -13.17 7.76
CA PRO A 190 -8.29 -11.97 8.52
C PRO A 190 -8.33 -12.21 10.02
N PRO A 191 -7.64 -11.39 10.83
CA PRO A 191 -7.81 -11.42 12.27
C PRO A 191 -9.26 -11.09 12.65
N THR A 192 -9.66 -11.51 13.85
CA THR A 192 -10.90 -11.05 14.48
C THR A 192 -10.83 -9.54 14.75
N LEU A 193 -11.99 -8.92 14.97
CA LEU A 193 -12.06 -7.48 15.25
C LEU A 193 -11.35 -7.15 16.56
N GLU A 194 -11.47 -8.02 17.56
CA GLU A 194 -10.84 -7.94 18.88
C GLU A 194 -9.31 -8.03 18.76
N GLU A 195 -8.79 -9.00 17.99
CA GLU A 195 -7.35 -9.11 17.73
C GLU A 195 -6.79 -7.88 17.01
N TYR A 196 -7.54 -7.31 16.06
CA TYR A 196 -7.10 -6.13 15.32
C TYR A 196 -7.09 -4.86 16.17
N LEU A 197 -8.14 -4.65 16.98
CA LEU A 197 -8.29 -3.48 17.83
C LEU A 197 -7.53 -3.60 19.15
N ASN A 198 -7.06 -4.81 19.49
CA ASN A 198 -6.39 -5.13 20.76
C ASN A 198 -7.26 -4.77 21.98
N ILE A 199 -8.53 -5.19 21.94
CA ILE A 199 -9.57 -4.97 22.96
C ILE A 199 -10.17 -6.27 23.49
#